data_AF-A0A2D5P407-F1
#
_entry.id   AF-A0A2D5P407-F1
#
_cell.length_a   1.000
_cell.length_b   1.000
_cell.length_c   1.000
_cell.angle_alpha   90.00
_cell.angle_beta   90.00
_cell.angle_gamma   90.00
#
_symmetry.space_group_name_H-M   'P 1'
#
loop_
_entity.id
_entity.type
_entity.pdbx_description
1 polymer ?
#
loop_
_entity_poly.entity_id
_entity_poly.type
_entity_poly.pdbx_seq_one_letter_code
_entity_poly.pdbx_strand_id
1 'polypeptide(L)'
;MVKNSFTLFETLLSITILIIIISGFSNSTYYDEKAINNSKILNDLENKFTINDFNSFSTSNIKITITKNHNQKEEILVKKHSFENDELKIFKYEK
;
A
#
# COMPACT_ATOMS: atom_id res chain seq x y z
N MET A 1 55.58 13.26 -14.41
CA MET A 1 54.36 13.94 -13.92
C MET A 1 53.07 13.23 -14.40
N VAL A 2 53.02 11.89 -14.35
CA VAL A 2 51.92 11.05 -14.91
C VAL A 2 51.12 10.33 -13.81
N LYS A 3 51.69 10.20 -12.60
CA LYS A 3 51.07 9.50 -11.47
C LYS A 3 49.73 10.10 -11.03
N ASN A 4 49.60 11.44 -10.99
CA ASN A 4 48.37 12.09 -10.53
C ASN A 4 47.16 11.85 -11.43
N SER A 5 47.36 11.67 -12.74
CA SER A 5 46.27 11.46 -13.69
C SER A 5 45.65 10.06 -13.57
N PHE A 6 46.45 9.04 -13.22
CA PHE A 6 45.96 7.69 -12.94
C PHE A 6 45.14 7.66 -11.64
N THR A 7 45.61 8.32 -10.59
CA THR A 7 44.88 8.42 -9.32
C THR A 7 43.54 9.15 -9.46
N LEU A 8 43.47 10.17 -10.32
CA LEU A 8 42.22 10.90 -10.57
C LEU A 8 41.17 10.01 -11.29
N PHE A 9 41.61 9.23 -12.28
CA PHE A 9 40.74 8.30 -13.00
C PHE A 9 40.21 7.19 -12.09
N GLU A 10 41.07 6.59 -11.28
CA GLU A 10 40.67 5.58 -10.29
C GLU A 10 39.66 6.16 -9.29
N THR A 11 39.88 7.40 -8.83
CA THR A 11 38.96 8.09 -7.92
C THR A 11 37.59 8.31 -8.55
N LEU A 12 37.55 8.78 -9.81
CA LEU A 12 36.29 8.97 -10.55
C LEU A 12 35.55 7.64 -10.78
N LEU A 13 36.29 6.58 -11.13
CA LEU A 13 35.72 5.26 -11.31
C LEU A 13 35.13 4.72 -9.99
N SER A 14 35.86 4.86 -8.88
CA SER A 14 35.38 4.44 -7.56
C SER A 14 34.13 5.19 -7.12
N ILE A 15 34.08 6.52 -7.32
CA ILE A 15 32.89 7.32 -7.00
C ILE A 15 31.71 6.90 -7.89
N THR A 16 31.95 6.64 -9.17
CA THR A 16 30.90 6.20 -10.11
C THR A 16 30.30 4.86 -9.68
N ILE A 17 31.14 3.88 -9.34
CA ILE A 17 30.70 2.58 -8.82
C ILE A 17 29.92 2.75 -7.51
N LEU A 18 30.40 3.61 -6.60
CA LEU A 18 29.72 3.88 -5.33
C LEU A 18 28.32 4.48 -5.54
N ILE A 19 28.16 5.43 -6.47
CA ILE A 19 26.86 6.01 -6.81
C ILE A 19 25.89 4.94 -7.33
N ILE A 20 26.35 4.04 -8.21
CA ILE A 20 25.55 2.94 -8.75
C ILE A 20 25.08 2.02 -7.61
N ILE A 21 25.99 1.66 -6.69
CA ILE A 21 25.68 0.80 -5.55
C ILE A 21 24.63 1.47 -4.65
N ILE A 22 24.86 2.72 -4.23
CA ILE A 22 23.92 3.46 -3.36
C ILE A 22 22.54 3.58 -4.02
N SER A 23 22.50 3.89 -5.32
CA SER A 23 21.25 4.03 -6.07
C SER A 23 20.50 2.69 -6.18
N GLY A 24 21.23 1.58 -6.37
CA GLY A 24 20.65 0.25 -6.39
C GLY A 24 20.00 -0.13 -5.05
N PHE A 25 20.71 0.07 -3.94
CA PHE A 25 20.20 -0.22 -2.60
C PHE A 25 19.05 0.70 -2.18
N SER A 26 19.12 1.99 -2.50
CA SER A 26 18.04 2.94 -2.17
C SER A 26 16.72 2.58 -2.84
N ASN A 27 16.76 2.06 -4.07
CA ASN A 27 15.55 1.65 -4.79
C ASN A 27 15.03 0.29 -4.31
N SER A 28 15.88 -0.62 -3.84
CA SER A 28 15.42 -1.92 -3.33
C SER A 28 14.65 -1.77 -2.02
N THR A 29 15.08 -0.89 -1.11
CA THR A 29 14.45 -0.73 0.21
C THR A 29 13.11 0.01 0.18
N TYR A 30 12.85 0.80 -0.87
CA TYR A 30 11.61 1.58 -1.00
C TYR A 30 10.35 0.70 -1.08
N TYR A 31 10.43 -0.40 -1.84
CA TYR A 31 9.31 -1.33 -1.97
C TYR A 31 9.04 -2.12 -0.68
N ASP A 32 10.10 -2.45 0.07
CA ASP A 32 9.98 -3.14 1.35
C ASP A 32 9.31 -2.23 2.40
N GLU A 33 9.70 -0.97 2.50
CA GLU A 33 9.10 -0.03 3.45
C GLU A 33 7.62 0.22 3.16
N LYS A 34 7.26 0.41 1.89
CA LYS A 34 5.87 0.59 1.45
C LYS A 34 5.01 -0.64 1.77
N ALA A 35 5.51 -1.85 1.48
CA ALA A 35 4.81 -3.10 1.80
C ALA A 35 4.61 -3.26 3.32
N ILE A 36 5.63 -2.93 4.12
CA ILE A 36 5.55 -2.95 5.59
C ILE A 36 4.52 -1.94 6.09
N ASN A 37 4.49 -0.72 5.56
CA ASN A 37 3.52 0.29 5.99
C ASN A 37 2.09 -0.10 5.61
N ASN A 38 1.88 -0.64 4.41
CA ASN A 38 0.57 -1.12 3.99
C ASN A 38 0.08 -2.31 4.81
N SER A 39 0.97 -3.26 5.16
CA SER A 39 0.58 -4.37 6.03
C SER A 39 0.18 -3.90 7.44
N LYS A 40 0.87 -2.89 8.01
CA LYS A 40 0.46 -2.27 9.27
C LYS A 40 -0.91 -1.60 9.17
N ILE A 41 -1.17 -0.84 8.10
CA ILE A 41 -2.47 -0.19 7.88
C ILE A 41 -3.58 -1.25 7.74
N LEU A 42 -3.35 -2.31 6.96
CA LEU A 42 -4.31 -3.39 6.80
C LEU A 42 -4.63 -4.09 8.12
N ASN A 43 -3.62 -4.33 8.95
CA ASN A 43 -3.80 -4.94 10.27
C ASN A 43 -4.62 -4.04 11.22
N ASP A 44 -4.39 -2.72 11.20
CA ASP A 44 -5.21 -1.77 11.96
C ASP A 44 -6.67 -1.78 11.48
N LEU A 45 -6.88 -1.74 10.16
CA LEU A 45 -8.21 -1.77 9.55
C LEU A 45 -8.95 -3.09 9.83
N GLU A 46 -8.25 -4.23 9.81
CA GLU A 46 -8.80 -5.53 10.21
C GLU A 46 -9.25 -5.52 11.67
N ASN A 47 -8.42 -4.97 12.56
CA ASN A 47 -8.76 -4.85 13.97
C ASN A 47 -10.03 -4.01 14.16
N LYS A 48 -10.12 -2.86 13.48
CA LYS A 48 -11.32 -2.00 13.49
C LYS A 48 -12.56 -2.73 12.99
N PHE A 49 -12.43 -3.55 11.95
CA PHE A 49 -13.52 -4.39 11.45
C PHE A 49 -13.94 -5.48 12.42
N THR A 50 -13.02 -5.99 13.24
CA THR A 50 -13.28 -7.04 14.23
C THR A 50 -14.02 -6.47 15.45
N ILE A 51 -13.60 -5.29 15.93
CA ILE A 51 -14.24 -4.62 17.07
C ILE A 51 -15.45 -3.75 16.70
N ASN A 52 -15.78 -3.67 15.40
CA ASN A 52 -16.83 -2.82 14.83
C ASN A 52 -16.67 -1.32 15.15
N ASP A 53 -15.43 -0.82 15.16
CA ASP A 53 -15.14 0.61 15.28
C ASP A 53 -15.01 1.26 13.90
N PHE A 54 -16.07 1.96 13.49
CA PHE A 54 -16.15 2.58 12.16
C PHE A 54 -16.04 4.10 12.17
N ASN A 55 -15.59 4.71 13.27
CA ASN A 55 -15.55 6.18 13.40
C ASN A 55 -14.64 6.85 12.36
N SER A 56 -13.58 6.17 11.92
CA SER A 56 -12.67 6.65 10.88
C SER A 56 -13.09 6.27 9.45
N PHE A 57 -14.30 5.72 9.25
CA PHE A 57 -14.78 5.24 7.96
C PHE A 57 -15.91 6.11 7.42
N SER A 58 -15.93 6.31 6.10
CA SER A 58 -17.09 6.87 5.42
C SER A 58 -18.20 5.84 5.40
N THR A 59 -19.32 6.18 6.06
CA THR A 59 -20.44 5.28 6.28
C THR A 59 -21.67 5.77 5.52
N SER A 60 -22.30 4.88 4.74
CA SER A 60 -23.50 5.19 3.96
C SER A 60 -24.46 4.02 3.92
N ASN A 61 -25.76 4.28 3.82
CA ASN A 61 -26.74 3.22 3.58
C ASN A 61 -26.90 3.05 2.07
N ILE A 62 -26.66 1.84 1.58
CA ILE A 62 -26.79 1.52 0.16
C ILE A 62 -27.68 0.29 -0.03
N LYS A 63 -28.29 0.20 -1.21
CA LYS A 63 -28.97 -1.01 -1.62
C LYS A 63 -28.01 -1.88 -2.42
N ILE A 64 -27.87 -3.14 -2.03
CA ILE A 64 -27.11 -4.13 -2.80
C ILE A 64 -28.05 -5.20 -3.34
N THR A 65 -27.79 -5.62 -4.57
CA THR A 65 -28.49 -6.75 -5.17
C THR A 65 -27.69 -8.02 -4.92
N ILE A 66 -28.30 -8.98 -4.22
CA ILE A 66 -27.74 -10.32 -4.02
C ILE A 66 -28.43 -11.30 -4.98
N THR A 67 -27.64 -12.21 -5.57
CA THR A 67 -28.18 -13.30 -6.38
C THR A 67 -28.25 -14.55 -5.52
N LYS A 68 -29.46 -15.02 -5.23
CA LYS A 68 -29.75 -16.27 -4.54
C LYS A 68 -30.09 -17.36 -5.54
N ASN A 69 -29.64 -18.58 -5.28
CA ASN A 69 -30.00 -19.76 -6.07
C ASN A 69 -29.83 -19.58 -7.58
N HIS A 70 -28.77 -18.85 -7.99
CA HIS A 70 -28.41 -18.52 -9.38
C HIS A 70 -29.40 -17.64 -10.17
N ASN A 71 -30.69 -17.60 -9.81
CA ASN A 71 -31.73 -16.95 -10.62
C ASN A 71 -32.59 -15.92 -9.86
N GLN A 72 -32.55 -15.89 -8.53
CA GLN A 72 -33.37 -14.98 -7.73
C GLN A 72 -32.54 -13.75 -7.36
N LYS A 73 -32.99 -12.56 -7.77
CA LYS A 73 -32.38 -11.29 -7.35
C LYS A 73 -33.18 -10.72 -6.19
N GLU A 74 -32.49 -10.36 -5.12
CA GLU A 74 -33.07 -9.69 -3.97
C GLU A 74 -32.27 -8.41 -3.69
N GLU A 75 -32.98 -7.33 -3.41
CA GLU A 75 -32.37 -6.06 -3.04
C GLU A 75 -32.45 -5.91 -1.52
N ILE A 76 -31.30 -5.70 -0.88
CA ILE A 76 -31.22 -5.49 0.56
C ILE A 76 -30.57 -4.15 0.86
N LEU A 77 -31.16 -3.41 1.79
CA LEU A 77 -30.56 -2.20 2.35
C LEU A 77 -29.51 -2.61 3.38
N VAL A 78 -28.28 -2.15 3.19
CA VAL A 78 -27.15 -2.42 4.08
C VAL A 78 -26.41 -1.13 4.36
N LYS A 79 -25.72 -1.08 5.50
CA LYS A 79 -24.76 -0.04 5.82
C LYS A 79 -23.41 -0.42 5.23
N LYS A 80 -22.80 0.47 4.45
CA LYS A 80 -21.46 0.35 3.89
C LYS A 80 -20.51 1.23 4.66
N HIS A 81 -19.48 0.62 5.25
CA HIS A 81 -18.32 1.30 5.82
C HIS A 81 -17.18 1.24 4.81
N SER A 82 -16.56 2.37 4.50
CA SER A 82 -15.49 2.47 3.50
C SER A 82 -14.31 3.30 3.99
N PHE A 83 -13.11 2.81 3.68
CA PHE A 83 -11.85 3.50 3.89
C PHE A 83 -11.11 3.55 2.56
N GLU A 84 -10.59 4.72 2.23
CA GLU A 84 -9.86 4.97 0.98
C GLU A 84 -8.73 5.96 1.24
N ASN A 85 -7.53 5.63 0.76
CA ASN A 85 -6.39 6.53 0.66
C ASN A 85 -5.68 6.30 -0.69
N ASP A 86 -4.51 6.91 -0.89
CA ASP A 86 -3.79 6.84 -2.17
C ASP A 86 -3.37 5.41 -2.58
N GLU A 87 -3.34 4.45 -1.64
CA GLU A 87 -2.81 3.11 -1.89
C GLU A 87 -3.84 1.98 -1.66
N LEU A 88 -4.85 2.22 -0.83
CA LEU A 88 -5.76 1.20 -0.32
C LEU A 88 -7.20 1.69 -0.39
N LYS A 89 -8.08 0.81 -0.85
CA LYS A 89 -9.53 1.00 -0.81
C LYS A 89 -10.18 -0.27 -0.31
N ILE A 90 -10.86 -0.19 0.83
CA ILE A 90 -11.56 -1.31 1.44
C ILE A 90 -12.97 -0.92 1.87
N PHE A 91 -13.87 -1.91 1.91
CA PHE A 91 -15.24 -1.71 2.35
C PHE A 91 -15.79 -2.94 3.05
N LYS A 92 -16.69 -2.72 4.03
CA LYS A 92 -17.45 -3.75 4.73
C LYS A 92 -18.94 -3.40 4.65
N TYR A 93 -19.77 -4.41 4.38
CA TYR A 93 -21.22 -4.28 4.43
C TYR A 93 -21.75 -4.89 5.73
N GLU A 94 -22.64 -4.17 6.41
CA GLU A 94 -23.31 -4.60 7.63
C GLU A 94 -24.83 -4.45 7.44
N LYS A 95 -25.60 -5.44 7.91
CA LYS A 95 -27.05 -5.48 7.79
C LYS A 95 -27.70 -5.05 9.10
#